data_AF-A0A2D6SV55-F1
#
_entry.id   AF-A0A2D6SV55-F1
#
_cell.length_a   1.000
_cell.length_b   1.000
_cell.length_c   1.000
_cell.angle_alpha   90.00
_cell.angle_beta   90.00
_cell.angle_gamma   90.00
#
_symmetry.space_group_name_H-M   'P 1'
#
loop_
_entity.id
_entity.type
_entity.pdbx_description
1 polymer ?
#
loop_
_entity_poly.entity_id
_entity_poly.type
_entity_poly.pdbx_seq_one_letter_code
_entity_poly.pdbx_strand_id
1 'polypeptide(L)'
;MNAKTHNQTSRTRGFTLVELLVAMTIMVLLTVITVAALDSVRDSDKERGASRSVQAMLEGARARAIYEKQSVGVRFLRDETDDRTSTSMVYIMQPKDFAEGQIRVVDTGGASPRPRQIQLGTLAPRWQTLRERKLLLDGARIKLESVWYTIVESPNGSNNWELTKDFLGAIDTDFRYVLKLYPTIKPNETPVELPANVAVNLHFNASEVPSSWTKLNSSGTAPANNSLDILFSPRGVITGSSRAQGTFHLVMSNTEDTTVGLPVVASNWLASTAASTGDWIRPAGGNGNYYRATSSGTTSGTEPSWPSEDGDTVTDGGVTWQCHIPGNRYVVSVFTQSGRVATAPINEQTNDAFQYAELGEDAK
;
A
#
# COMPACT_ATOMS: atom_id res chain seq x y z
N MET A 1 -35.38 10.41 -85.37
CA MET A 1 -35.83 9.79 -84.10
C MET A 1 -35.32 10.66 -82.96
N ASN A 2 -36.08 10.86 -81.89
CA ASN A 2 -35.69 11.72 -80.76
C ASN A 2 -34.96 10.92 -79.68
N ALA A 3 -33.83 11.46 -79.19
CA ALA A 3 -33.17 11.01 -77.96
C ALA A 3 -32.80 12.24 -77.12
N LYS A 4 -33.65 12.60 -76.14
CA LYS A 4 -33.34 13.65 -75.16
C LYS A 4 -32.50 13.07 -74.03
N THR A 5 -31.18 13.22 -74.11
CA THR A 5 -30.29 12.97 -72.97
C THR A 5 -30.58 13.98 -71.84
N HIS A 6 -31.15 13.49 -70.74
CA HIS A 6 -31.31 14.28 -69.52
C HIS A 6 -29.96 14.38 -68.81
N ASN A 7 -29.24 15.48 -69.06
CA ASN A 7 -28.00 15.78 -68.35
C ASN A 7 -28.36 16.30 -66.95
N GLN A 8 -28.40 15.42 -65.94
CA GLN A 8 -28.62 15.81 -64.55
C GLN A 8 -27.39 16.58 -64.04
N THR A 9 -27.47 17.92 -64.06
CA THR A 9 -26.44 18.78 -63.49
C THR A 9 -26.47 18.69 -61.97
N SER A 10 -25.55 17.89 -61.41
CA SER A 10 -25.27 17.86 -59.98
C SER A 10 -24.92 19.27 -59.50
N ARG A 11 -25.85 19.91 -58.78
CA ARG A 11 -25.60 21.19 -58.10
C ARG A 11 -24.85 20.89 -56.81
N THR A 12 -23.52 20.89 -56.88
CA THR A 12 -22.65 20.97 -55.72
C THR A 12 -23.01 22.22 -54.92
N ARG A 13 -23.79 22.06 -53.85
CA ARG A 13 -24.10 23.13 -52.90
C ARG A 13 -22.81 23.47 -52.16
N GLY A 14 -22.31 24.69 -52.32
CA GLY A 14 -21.21 25.18 -51.49
C GLY A 14 -21.70 25.37 -50.06
N PHE A 15 -20.95 24.87 -49.09
CA PHE A 15 -21.23 25.07 -47.67
C PHE A 15 -21.11 26.56 -47.32
N THR A 16 -22.04 27.04 -46.50
CA THR A 16 -21.99 28.39 -45.94
C THR A 16 -20.95 28.49 -44.83
N LEU A 17 -20.46 29.71 -44.57
CA LEU A 17 -19.58 29.99 -43.42
C LEU A 17 -20.22 29.62 -42.08
N VAL A 18 -21.56 29.69 -41.98
CA VAL A 18 -22.31 29.31 -40.78
C VAL A 18 -22.32 27.79 -40.59
N GLU A 19 -22.54 27.00 -41.64
CA GLU A 19 -22.46 25.53 -41.57
C GLU A 19 -21.06 25.05 -41.19
N LEU A 20 -20.00 25.67 -41.72
CA LEU A 20 -18.62 25.37 -41.33
C LEU A 20 -18.33 25.71 -39.88
N LEU A 21 -18.79 26.87 -39.38
CA LEU A 21 -18.59 27.28 -38.00
C LEU A 21 -19.34 26.35 -37.02
N VAL A 22 -20.59 25.98 -37.35
CA VAL A 22 -21.38 25.03 -36.55
C VAL A 22 -20.78 23.62 -36.59
N ALA A 23 -20.27 23.17 -37.73
CA ALA A 23 -19.56 21.88 -37.82
C ALA A 23 -18.28 21.88 -36.98
N MET A 24 -17.51 22.97 -36.98
CA MET A 24 -16.31 23.10 -36.16
C MET A 24 -16.60 23.16 -34.66
N THR A 25 -17.62 23.90 -34.20
CA THR A 25 -17.97 23.91 -32.77
C THR A 25 -18.51 22.56 -32.29
N ILE A 26 -19.31 21.87 -33.11
CA ILE A 26 -19.75 20.49 -32.81
C ILE A 26 -18.56 19.52 -32.79
N MET A 27 -17.60 19.62 -33.73
CA MET A 27 -16.40 18.77 -33.71
C MET A 27 -15.54 18.99 -32.45
N VAL A 28 -15.34 20.25 -32.03
CA VAL A 28 -14.59 20.55 -30.79
C VAL A 28 -15.32 20.00 -29.57
N LEU A 29 -16.63 20.21 -29.47
CA LEU A 29 -17.46 19.68 -28.37
C LEU A 29 -17.37 18.14 -28.29
N LEU A 30 -17.56 17.46 -29.43
CA LEU A 30 -17.47 16.01 -29.52
C LEU A 30 -16.05 15.49 -29.20
N THR A 31 -15.00 16.21 -29.59
CA THR A 31 -13.62 15.83 -29.29
C THR A 31 -13.34 15.91 -27.80
N VAL A 32 -13.77 16.97 -27.11
CA VAL A 32 -13.64 17.10 -25.65
C VAL A 32 -14.36 15.96 -24.93
N ILE A 33 -15.61 15.68 -25.30
CA ILE A 33 -16.40 14.56 -24.72
C ILE A 33 -15.72 13.21 -24.99
N THR A 34 -15.17 13.01 -26.19
CA THR A 34 -14.49 11.76 -26.56
C THR A 34 -13.19 11.53 -25.77
N VAL A 35 -12.41 12.58 -25.53
CA VAL A 35 -11.16 12.49 -24.74
C VAL A 35 -11.47 12.14 -23.27
N ALA A 36 -12.42 12.85 -22.64
CA ALA A 36 -12.82 12.59 -21.26
C ALA A 36 -13.31 11.13 -21.06
N ALA A 37 -14.10 10.62 -22.00
CA ALA A 37 -14.56 9.23 -21.97
C ALA A 37 -13.42 8.21 -22.16
N LEU A 38 -12.39 8.53 -22.95
CA LEU A 38 -11.24 7.64 -23.18
C LEU A 38 -10.33 7.53 -21.96
N ASP A 39 -10.07 8.62 -21.25
CA ASP A 39 -9.16 8.61 -20.10
C ASP A 39 -9.81 7.94 -18.88
N SER A 40 -11.11 8.16 -18.63
CA SER A 40 -11.90 7.42 -17.62
C SER A 40 -11.85 5.89 -17.82
N VAL A 41 -12.01 5.42 -19.07
CA VAL A 41 -11.93 3.98 -19.40
C VAL A 41 -10.48 3.46 -19.28
N ARG A 42 -9.48 4.27 -19.65
CA ARG A 42 -8.06 3.89 -19.52
C ARG A 42 -7.64 3.72 -18.07
N ASP A 43 -7.99 4.67 -17.21
CA ASP A 43 -7.61 4.63 -15.80
C ASP A 43 -8.20 3.38 -15.14
N SER A 44 -9.49 3.09 -15.38
CA SER A 44 -10.19 1.88 -14.94
C SER A 44 -9.51 0.53 -15.30
N ASP A 45 -8.71 0.49 -16.38
CA ASP A 45 -7.90 -0.67 -16.75
C ASP A 45 -6.48 -0.64 -16.14
N LYS A 46 -5.98 0.52 -15.70
CA LYS A 46 -4.70 0.66 -14.99
C LYS A 46 -4.77 0.08 -13.58
N GLU A 47 -5.78 0.32 -12.74
CA GLU A 47 -5.79 -0.24 -11.37
C GLU A 47 -6.06 -1.75 -11.39
N ARG A 48 -6.87 -2.20 -12.34
CA ARG A 48 -7.04 -3.62 -12.69
C ARG A 48 -5.72 -4.24 -13.21
N GLY A 49 -4.94 -3.49 -13.98
CA GLY A 49 -3.59 -3.89 -14.41
C GLY A 49 -2.59 -3.94 -13.26
N ALA A 50 -2.58 -2.94 -12.39
CA ALA A 50 -1.70 -2.82 -11.23
C ALA A 50 -1.92 -3.97 -10.23
N SER A 51 -3.17 -4.22 -9.84
CA SER A 51 -3.54 -5.32 -8.94
C SER A 51 -3.10 -6.68 -9.49
N ARG A 52 -3.27 -6.91 -10.80
CA ARG A 52 -2.78 -8.12 -11.49
C ARG A 52 -1.25 -8.21 -11.52
N SER A 53 -0.54 -7.10 -11.75
CA SER A 53 0.93 -7.06 -11.68
C SER A 53 1.45 -7.39 -10.28
N VAL A 54 0.82 -6.84 -9.23
CA VAL A 54 1.16 -7.13 -7.83
C VAL A 54 0.88 -8.60 -7.50
N GLN A 55 -0.29 -9.13 -7.91
CA GLN A 55 -0.60 -10.56 -7.74
C GLN A 55 0.44 -11.45 -8.44
N ALA A 56 0.74 -11.18 -9.71
CA ALA A 56 1.70 -11.97 -10.49
C ALA A 56 3.12 -11.92 -9.89
N MET A 57 3.53 -10.78 -9.32
CA MET A 57 4.83 -10.67 -8.65
C MET A 57 4.86 -11.45 -7.32
N LEU A 58 3.78 -11.40 -6.53
CA LEU A 58 3.69 -12.15 -5.27
C LEU A 58 3.62 -13.67 -5.52
N GLU A 59 2.82 -14.12 -6.49
CA GLU A 59 2.79 -15.52 -6.92
C GLU A 59 4.14 -15.97 -7.51
N GLY A 60 4.79 -15.09 -8.29
CA GLY A 60 6.16 -15.30 -8.81
C GLY A 60 7.23 -15.37 -7.71
N ALA A 61 7.05 -14.67 -6.59
CA ALA A 61 7.92 -14.76 -5.42
C ALA A 61 7.67 -16.07 -4.64
N ARG A 62 6.40 -16.46 -4.47
CA ARG A 62 5.99 -17.73 -3.87
C ARG A 62 6.54 -18.93 -4.63
N ALA A 63 6.46 -18.91 -5.97
CA ALA A 63 7.00 -19.94 -6.84
C ALA A 63 8.53 -20.04 -6.72
N ARG A 64 9.25 -18.90 -6.76
CA ARG A 64 10.70 -18.83 -6.51
C ARG A 64 11.06 -19.40 -5.13
N ALA A 65 10.34 -19.05 -4.06
CA ALA A 65 10.63 -19.54 -2.71
C ALA A 65 10.56 -21.07 -2.59
N ILE A 66 9.55 -21.69 -3.20
CA ILE A 66 9.37 -23.15 -3.24
C ILE A 66 10.50 -23.81 -4.06
N TYR A 67 10.82 -23.25 -5.24
CA TYR A 67 11.82 -23.81 -6.15
C TYR A 67 13.26 -23.68 -5.63
N GLU A 68 13.65 -22.48 -5.19
CA GLU A 68 15.00 -22.16 -4.69
C GLU A 68 15.24 -22.69 -3.26
N LYS A 69 14.18 -23.14 -2.59
CA LYS A 69 14.18 -23.65 -1.20
C LYS A 69 14.72 -22.64 -0.17
N GLN A 70 14.59 -21.35 -0.48
CA GLN A 70 14.94 -20.22 0.38
C GLN A 70 13.73 -19.29 0.52
N SER A 71 13.71 -18.40 1.52
CA SER A 71 12.60 -17.44 1.63
C SER A 71 12.76 -16.35 0.57
N VAL A 72 11.80 -16.24 -0.34
CA VAL A 72 11.76 -15.22 -1.41
C VAL A 72 10.45 -14.44 -1.27
N GLY A 73 10.49 -13.16 -1.63
CA GLY A 73 9.38 -12.25 -1.40
C GLY A 73 9.36 -11.06 -2.36
N VAL A 74 8.44 -10.15 -2.09
CA VAL A 74 8.36 -8.83 -2.73
C VAL A 74 8.53 -7.77 -1.65
N ARG A 75 9.33 -6.74 -1.94
CA ARG A 75 9.40 -5.49 -1.19
C ARG A 75 8.70 -4.42 -2.02
N PHE A 76 7.69 -3.78 -1.46
CA PHE A 76 7.16 -2.53 -2.00
C PHE A 76 8.09 -1.39 -1.59
N LEU A 77 8.43 -0.53 -2.55
CA LEU A 77 9.27 0.64 -2.34
C LEU A 77 8.36 1.85 -2.18
N ARG A 78 8.44 2.54 -1.04
CA ARG A 78 7.70 3.80 -0.87
C ARG A 78 8.18 4.81 -1.88
N ASP A 79 7.28 5.66 -2.34
CA ASP A 79 7.67 6.81 -3.15
C ASP A 79 8.52 7.78 -2.31
N GLU A 80 9.44 8.50 -2.95
CA GLU A 80 10.30 9.48 -2.27
C GLU A 80 9.55 10.80 -1.98
N THR A 81 8.41 11.03 -2.64
CA THR A 81 7.62 12.27 -2.54
C THR A 81 6.39 12.16 -1.62
N ASP A 82 5.73 11.00 -1.58
CA ASP A 82 4.69 10.68 -0.59
C ASP A 82 4.87 9.30 0.01
N ASP A 83 5.26 9.26 1.29
CA ASP A 83 5.48 8.01 2.03
C ASP A 83 4.20 7.22 2.34
N ARG A 84 3.01 7.74 2.00
CA ARG A 84 1.72 7.02 1.99
C ARG A 84 1.51 6.20 0.71
N THR A 85 2.38 6.32 -0.29
CA THR A 85 2.29 5.53 -1.54
C THR A 85 3.42 4.52 -1.66
N SER A 86 3.19 3.50 -2.48
CA SER A 86 4.25 2.74 -3.14
C SER A 86 3.94 2.58 -4.62
N THR A 87 4.85 3.06 -5.45
CA THR A 87 4.74 3.13 -6.92
C THR A 87 5.55 2.02 -7.61
N SER A 88 6.46 1.35 -6.90
CA SER A 88 7.27 0.24 -7.44
C SER A 88 7.57 -0.86 -6.43
N MET A 89 7.93 -2.04 -6.94
CA MET A 89 8.12 -3.25 -6.15
C MET A 89 9.27 -4.11 -6.69
N VAL A 90 10.01 -4.78 -5.81
CA VAL A 90 11.23 -5.53 -6.18
C VAL A 90 11.27 -6.91 -5.51
N TYR A 91 11.80 -7.92 -6.22
CA TYR A 91 12.02 -9.24 -5.62
C TYR A 91 13.11 -9.17 -4.55
N ILE A 92 12.80 -9.70 -3.37
CA ILE A 92 13.72 -9.83 -2.25
C ILE A 92 13.94 -11.30 -1.89
N MET A 93 15.08 -11.59 -1.25
CA MET A 93 15.35 -12.87 -0.63
C MET A 93 15.86 -12.68 0.79
N GLN A 94 15.57 -13.63 1.67
CA GLN A 94 16.26 -13.71 2.96
C GLN A 94 17.66 -14.30 2.74
N PRO A 95 18.74 -13.61 3.12
CA PRO A 95 20.07 -14.20 3.12
C PRO A 95 20.13 -15.43 4.05
N LYS A 96 21.09 -16.32 3.80
CA LYS A 96 21.36 -17.46 4.68
C LYS A 96 21.66 -16.97 6.10
N ASP A 97 21.09 -17.65 7.09
CA ASP A 97 21.33 -17.42 8.52
C ASP A 97 22.85 -17.30 8.84
N PHE A 98 23.22 -16.24 9.56
CA PHE A 98 24.60 -15.88 9.89
C PHE A 98 25.00 -16.44 11.26
N ALA A 99 26.08 -17.20 11.31
CA ALA A 99 26.53 -17.92 12.52
C ALA A 99 28.07 -17.92 12.66
N GLU A 100 28.74 -16.91 12.13
CA GLU A 100 30.20 -16.75 12.29
C GLU A 100 30.53 -16.22 13.69
N GLY A 101 31.60 -16.73 14.30
CA GLY A 101 32.07 -16.25 15.60
C GLY A 101 31.23 -16.68 16.81
N GLN A 102 31.39 -15.96 17.92
CA GLN A 102 30.71 -16.17 19.20
C GLN A 102 30.27 -14.83 19.79
N ILE A 103 29.23 -14.87 20.62
CA ILE A 103 28.77 -13.72 21.41
C ILE A 103 28.68 -14.09 22.88
N ARG A 104 28.58 -13.07 23.72
CA ARG A 104 28.35 -13.15 25.15
C ARG A 104 27.10 -12.35 25.50
N VAL A 105 26.21 -12.90 26.32
CA VAL A 105 25.15 -12.13 26.97
C VAL A 105 25.65 -11.70 28.34
N VAL A 106 25.62 -10.40 28.61
CA VAL A 106 26.08 -9.78 29.87
C VAL A 106 24.90 -9.10 30.57
N ASP A 107 25.00 -8.94 31.88
CA ASP A 107 24.07 -8.06 32.61
C ASP A 107 24.52 -6.60 32.55
N THR A 108 23.59 -5.68 32.35
CA THR A 108 23.86 -4.25 32.12
C THR A 108 23.87 -3.49 33.46
N GLY A 109 24.85 -3.87 34.30
CA GLY A 109 25.00 -3.47 35.72
C GLY A 109 24.36 -2.14 36.11
N GLY A 110 23.19 -2.21 36.76
CA GLY A 110 22.35 -1.08 37.13
C GLY A 110 21.00 -1.56 37.64
N ALA A 111 20.20 -0.66 38.22
CA ALA A 111 18.91 -1.03 38.78
C ALA A 111 17.93 -1.57 37.70
N SER A 112 17.23 -2.65 38.04
CA SER A 112 16.22 -3.30 37.19
C SER A 112 15.01 -2.39 36.94
N PRO A 113 14.34 -2.47 35.77
CA PRO A 113 14.60 -3.37 34.64
C PRO A 113 15.43 -2.69 33.54
N ARG A 114 16.54 -3.33 33.16
CA ARG A 114 17.28 -3.05 31.92
C ARG A 114 17.36 -4.33 31.08
N PRO A 115 17.27 -4.23 29.75
CA PRO A 115 17.51 -5.39 28.89
C PRO A 115 18.97 -5.85 29.02
N ARG A 116 19.18 -7.17 28.92
CA ARG A 116 20.54 -7.74 28.89
C ARG A 116 21.22 -7.41 27.58
N GLN A 117 22.50 -7.02 27.66
CA GLN A 117 23.28 -6.67 26.49
C GLN A 117 24.00 -7.88 25.89
N ILE A 118 24.21 -7.79 24.57
CA ILE A 118 25.05 -8.70 23.79
C ILE A 118 26.36 -7.99 23.49
N GLN A 119 27.46 -8.66 23.83
CA GLN A 119 28.82 -8.27 23.50
C GLN A 119 29.46 -9.30 22.55
N LEU A 120 30.49 -8.87 21.84
CA LEU A 120 31.29 -9.74 20.97
C LEU A 120 32.12 -10.70 21.84
N GLY A 121 32.07 -12.00 21.55
CA GLY A 121 32.90 -13.00 22.24
C GLY A 121 34.33 -13.06 21.68
N THR A 122 35.14 -13.98 22.22
CA THR A 122 36.55 -14.21 21.87
C THR A 122 36.76 -14.42 20.36
N LEU A 123 35.81 -15.09 19.68
CA LEU A 123 35.73 -15.13 18.22
C LEU A 123 34.78 -14.04 17.72
N ALA A 124 35.23 -12.79 17.72
CA ALA A 124 34.38 -11.62 17.47
C ALA A 124 33.69 -11.66 16.08
N PRO A 125 32.34 -11.59 16.00
CA PRO A 125 31.61 -11.64 14.74
C PRO A 125 31.57 -10.30 14.02
N ARG A 126 31.42 -10.32 12.69
CA ARG A 126 31.48 -9.11 11.82
C ARG A 126 30.19 -8.27 11.83
N TRP A 127 29.53 -8.14 12.97
CA TRP A 127 28.22 -7.48 13.11
C TRP A 127 28.24 -6.00 12.69
N GLN A 128 29.33 -5.28 12.92
CA GLN A 128 29.48 -3.91 12.41
C GLN A 128 29.37 -3.87 10.88
N THR A 129 30.05 -4.76 10.15
CA THR A 129 29.96 -4.85 8.68
C THR A 129 28.56 -5.30 8.21
N LEU A 130 27.82 -6.06 9.01
CA LEU A 130 26.42 -6.36 8.72
C LEU A 130 25.51 -5.14 8.91
N ARG A 131 25.76 -4.32 9.94
CA ARG A 131 25.04 -3.05 10.21
C ARG A 131 25.29 -2.04 9.10
N GLU A 132 26.56 -1.80 8.75
CA GLU A 132 27.01 -0.93 7.66
C GLU A 132 26.38 -1.31 6.31
N ARG A 133 26.13 -2.60 6.07
CA ARG A 133 25.47 -3.13 4.86
C ARG A 133 23.95 -3.23 4.96
N LYS A 134 23.32 -2.73 6.04
CA LYS A 134 21.88 -2.86 6.35
C LYS A 134 21.35 -4.30 6.36
N LEU A 135 22.22 -5.28 6.64
CA LEU A 135 21.88 -6.71 6.78
C LEU A 135 21.51 -7.09 8.21
N LEU A 136 21.95 -6.29 9.18
CA LEU A 136 21.59 -6.36 10.59
C LEU A 136 21.04 -4.99 10.98
N LEU A 137 19.77 -4.97 11.40
CA LEU A 137 18.99 -3.78 11.73
C LEU A 137 18.23 -3.99 13.05
N ASP A 138 17.74 -2.90 13.63
CA ASP A 138 16.85 -2.93 14.78
C ASP A 138 15.63 -3.85 14.55
N GLY A 139 15.30 -4.70 15.53
CA GLY A 139 14.26 -5.71 15.44
C GLY A 139 14.70 -7.04 14.82
N ALA A 140 16.00 -7.22 14.50
CA ALA A 140 16.54 -8.49 14.00
C ALA A 140 16.30 -9.66 14.97
N ARG A 141 16.30 -10.89 14.43
CA ARG A 141 16.01 -12.12 15.18
C ARG A 141 17.28 -12.94 15.37
N ILE A 142 17.59 -13.29 16.62
CA ILE A 142 18.76 -14.09 16.97
C ILE A 142 18.35 -15.34 17.74
N LYS A 143 18.92 -16.49 17.38
CA LYS A 143 18.81 -17.73 18.13
C LYS A 143 19.97 -17.82 19.11
N LEU A 144 19.65 -17.91 20.39
CA LEU A 144 20.58 -18.24 21.47
C LEU A 144 20.18 -19.64 21.96
N GLU A 145 21.14 -20.57 21.99
CA GLU A 145 20.88 -21.99 22.30
C GLU A 145 19.75 -22.58 21.41
N SER A 146 18.56 -22.78 21.99
CA SER A 146 17.35 -23.27 21.31
C SER A 146 16.28 -22.21 21.05
N VAL A 147 16.39 -21.01 21.63
CA VAL A 147 15.31 -20.00 21.67
C VAL A 147 15.61 -18.81 20.76
N TRP A 148 14.58 -18.32 20.04
CA TRP A 148 14.68 -17.13 19.19
C TRP A 148 14.22 -15.85 19.89
N TYR A 149 15.18 -14.95 20.12
CA TYR A 149 15.00 -13.62 20.68
C TYR A 149 14.91 -12.55 19.57
N THR A 150 14.42 -11.37 19.93
CA THR A 150 14.56 -10.16 19.12
C THR A 150 15.64 -9.30 19.77
N ILE A 151 16.45 -8.64 18.94
CA ILE A 151 17.48 -7.70 19.36
C ILE A 151 17.18 -6.30 18.82
N VAL A 152 17.51 -5.30 19.64
CA VAL A 152 17.43 -3.87 19.31
C VAL A 152 18.80 -3.22 19.48
N GLU A 153 19.04 -2.09 18.83
CA GLU A 153 20.29 -1.35 19.00
C GLU A 153 20.33 -0.68 20.39
N SER A 154 21.45 -0.78 21.11
CA SER A 154 21.56 -0.14 22.43
C SER A 154 21.56 1.39 22.27
N PRO A 155 20.70 2.14 22.97
CA PRO A 155 20.65 3.61 22.88
C PRO A 155 21.92 4.29 23.45
N ASN A 156 22.80 3.54 24.13
CA ASN A 156 23.99 4.06 24.81
C ASN A 156 25.26 4.05 23.92
N GLY A 157 25.11 4.10 22.59
CA GLY A 157 26.17 4.54 21.67
C GLY A 157 27.41 3.64 21.54
N SER A 158 27.31 2.35 21.90
CA SER A 158 28.35 1.35 21.70
C SER A 158 27.90 0.27 20.70
N ASN A 159 28.81 -0.58 20.22
CA ASN A 159 28.51 -1.64 19.25
C ASN A 159 27.63 -2.80 19.81
N ASN A 160 27.04 -2.61 20.98
CA ASN A 160 26.25 -3.58 21.74
C ASN A 160 24.80 -3.63 21.23
N TRP A 161 24.16 -4.78 21.39
CA TRP A 161 22.75 -5.00 21.07
C TRP A 161 22.01 -5.43 22.33
N GLU A 162 20.73 -5.08 22.46
CA GLU A 162 19.93 -5.36 23.66
C GLU A 162 18.85 -6.40 23.35
N LEU A 163 18.70 -7.38 24.24
CA LEU A 163 17.67 -8.42 24.11
C LEU A 163 16.32 -7.87 24.60
N THR A 164 15.30 -7.93 23.76
CA THR A 164 13.95 -7.42 24.11
C THR A 164 13.19 -8.31 25.11
N LYS A 165 13.82 -9.36 25.63
CA LYS A 165 13.31 -10.32 26.62
C LYS A 165 14.48 -10.92 27.40
N ASP A 166 14.24 -11.29 28.66
CA ASP A 166 15.26 -11.93 29.49
C ASP A 166 15.83 -13.20 28.87
N PHE A 167 17.16 -13.31 28.86
CA PHE A 167 17.86 -14.54 28.56
C PHE A 167 17.83 -15.45 29.79
N LEU A 168 17.44 -16.72 29.61
CA LEU A 168 17.38 -17.71 30.70
C LEU A 168 18.57 -18.68 30.72
N GLY A 169 19.49 -18.56 29.76
CA GLY A 169 20.73 -19.33 29.69
C GLY A 169 21.90 -18.67 30.46
N ALA A 170 23.09 -19.25 30.32
CA ALA A 170 24.29 -18.80 31.03
C ALA A 170 24.82 -17.45 30.50
N ILE A 171 24.89 -16.45 31.38
CA ILE A 171 25.54 -15.16 31.08
C ILE A 171 27.07 -15.25 31.19
N ASP A 172 27.75 -14.21 30.71
CA ASP A 172 29.20 -13.97 30.80
C ASP A 172 30.10 -15.05 30.18
N THR A 173 29.51 -15.98 29.43
CA THR A 173 30.18 -17.04 28.67
C THR A 173 30.03 -16.83 27.17
N ASP A 174 31.00 -17.33 26.39
CA ASP A 174 31.05 -17.16 24.94
C ASP A 174 30.39 -18.36 24.23
N PHE A 175 29.28 -18.13 23.52
CA PHE A 175 28.54 -19.20 22.86
C PHE A 175 28.20 -18.91 21.39
N ARG A 176 27.83 -19.97 20.67
CA ARG A 176 27.41 -19.89 19.26
C ARG A 176 25.95 -19.46 19.16
N TYR A 177 25.67 -18.58 18.22
CA TYR A 177 24.36 -18.03 17.94
C TYR A 177 23.98 -18.28 16.48
N VAL A 178 22.72 -18.02 16.11
CA VAL A 178 22.27 -17.97 14.71
C VAL A 178 21.45 -16.70 14.49
N LEU A 179 21.96 -15.77 13.70
CA LEU A 179 21.33 -14.49 13.40
C LEU A 179 20.57 -14.57 12.06
N LYS A 180 19.30 -14.21 12.04
CA LYS A 180 18.58 -13.96 10.78
C LYS A 180 18.87 -12.56 10.28
N LEU A 181 19.51 -12.51 9.12
CA LEU A 181 19.76 -11.27 8.40
C LEU A 181 18.46 -10.74 7.76
N TYR A 182 18.46 -9.42 7.57
CA TYR A 182 17.39 -8.68 6.93
C TYR A 182 17.30 -9.02 5.43
N PRO A 183 16.11 -8.97 4.79
CA PRO A 183 15.97 -9.31 3.38
C PRO A 183 16.67 -8.29 2.48
N THR A 184 17.37 -8.81 1.47
CA THR A 184 18.04 -8.03 0.43
C THR A 184 17.28 -8.14 -0.88
N ILE A 185 17.45 -7.15 -1.77
CA ILE A 185 17.11 -7.31 -3.19
C ILE A 185 17.79 -8.59 -3.71
N LYS A 186 17.02 -9.40 -4.45
CA LYS A 186 17.49 -10.66 -5.02
C LYS A 186 18.46 -10.37 -6.19
N PRO A 187 19.59 -11.08 -6.31
CA PRO A 187 20.61 -10.76 -7.31
C PRO A 187 20.04 -10.70 -8.74
N ASN A 188 20.44 -9.65 -9.47
CA ASN A 188 20.05 -9.35 -10.85
C ASN A 188 18.56 -9.00 -11.08
N GLU A 189 17.75 -8.81 -10.03
CA GLU A 189 16.37 -8.32 -10.16
C GLU A 189 16.35 -6.78 -9.97
N THR A 190 15.60 -6.07 -10.81
CA THR A 190 15.36 -4.61 -10.69
C THR A 190 13.95 -4.35 -10.14
N PRO A 191 13.65 -3.12 -9.68
CA PRO A 191 12.27 -2.70 -9.43
C PRO A 191 11.39 -2.90 -10.67
N VAL A 192 10.13 -3.18 -10.41
CA VAL A 192 9.01 -3.23 -11.36
C VAL A 192 8.08 -2.08 -10.97
N GLU A 193 7.95 -1.12 -11.87
CA GLU A 193 7.05 0.04 -11.71
C GLU A 193 5.58 -0.38 -11.91
N LEU A 194 4.68 0.26 -11.18
CA LEU A 194 3.24 0.17 -11.42
C LEU A 194 2.82 1.08 -12.61
N PRO A 195 1.62 0.89 -13.17
CA PRO A 195 1.06 1.81 -14.17
C PRO A 195 1.04 3.26 -13.67
N ALA A 196 1.36 4.21 -14.55
CA ALA A 196 1.39 5.63 -14.21
C ALA A 196 0.05 6.13 -13.64
N ASN A 197 0.14 6.93 -12.56
CA ASN A 197 -0.94 7.42 -11.72
C ASN A 197 -1.62 6.35 -10.84
N VAL A 198 -1.08 5.14 -10.71
CA VAL A 198 -1.59 4.10 -9.78
C VAL A 198 -0.54 3.73 -8.75
N ALA A 199 -0.94 3.66 -7.48
CA ALA A 199 -0.08 3.30 -6.37
C ALA A 199 -0.74 2.28 -5.43
N VAL A 200 0.09 1.57 -4.65
CA VAL A 200 -0.37 0.95 -3.41
C VAL A 200 -0.61 2.07 -2.39
N ASN A 201 -1.86 2.27 -1.99
CA ASN A 201 -2.26 3.24 -0.99
C ASN A 201 -2.00 2.68 0.41
N LEU A 202 -0.95 3.16 1.07
CA LEU A 202 -0.49 2.75 2.39
C LEU A 202 -1.08 3.61 3.52
N HIS A 203 -2.06 4.47 3.21
CA HIS A 203 -2.68 5.32 4.23
C HIS A 203 -3.45 4.47 5.25
N PHE A 204 -3.42 4.92 6.52
CA PHE A 204 -3.84 4.11 7.68
C PHE A 204 -5.34 3.80 7.75
N ASN A 205 -6.14 4.46 6.89
CA ASN A 205 -7.58 4.37 6.70
C ASN A 205 -7.96 3.72 5.35
N ALA A 206 -6.98 3.26 4.57
CA ALA A 206 -7.16 2.74 3.22
C ALA A 206 -6.77 1.25 3.13
N SER A 207 -5.52 0.89 3.40
CA SER A 207 -5.07 -0.52 3.38
C SER A 207 -5.02 -1.13 4.78
N GLU A 208 -5.57 -2.34 4.95
CA GLU A 208 -5.42 -3.15 6.17
C GLU A 208 -4.07 -3.89 6.18
N VAL A 209 -2.99 -3.12 6.18
CA VAL A 209 -1.59 -3.59 6.22
C VAL A 209 -1.11 -3.87 7.66
N PRO A 210 0.00 -4.61 7.84
CA PRO A 210 0.63 -4.80 9.15
C PRO A 210 0.80 -3.47 9.90
N SER A 211 0.51 -3.40 11.20
CA SER A 211 0.70 -2.17 11.99
C SER A 211 2.17 -1.73 12.12
N SER A 212 3.13 -2.58 11.73
CA SER A 212 4.52 -2.17 11.49
C SER A 212 4.67 -1.27 10.26
N TRP A 213 3.83 -1.43 9.24
CA TRP A 213 3.86 -0.71 7.97
C TRP A 213 3.25 0.70 8.07
N THR A 214 2.21 0.89 8.86
CA THR A 214 1.58 2.21 9.08
C THR A 214 2.21 3.03 10.21
N LYS A 215 3.27 2.52 10.86
CA LYS A 215 4.08 3.32 11.80
C LYS A 215 4.78 4.46 11.08
N LEU A 216 4.34 5.67 11.38
CA LEU A 216 5.06 6.91 11.16
C LEU A 216 5.77 7.32 12.46
N ASN A 217 6.85 8.08 12.35
CA ASN A 217 7.51 8.74 13.47
C ASN A 217 6.74 10.01 13.90
N SER A 218 7.28 10.76 14.87
CA SER A 218 6.70 12.03 15.33
C SER A 218 6.75 13.18 14.31
N SER A 219 7.45 13.04 13.17
CA SER A 219 7.39 13.97 12.03
C SER A 219 6.44 13.50 10.92
N GLY A 220 5.64 12.45 11.15
CA GLY A 220 4.70 11.93 10.15
C GLY A 220 5.37 11.15 9.01
N THR A 221 6.57 10.61 9.25
CA THR A 221 7.41 9.92 8.25
C THR A 221 7.65 8.46 8.65
N ALA A 222 7.58 7.51 7.72
CA ALA A 222 7.91 6.11 7.98
C ALA A 222 9.38 5.93 8.46
N PRO A 223 9.64 5.18 9.55
CA PRO A 223 11.01 4.98 10.05
C PRO A 223 11.83 4.09 9.11
N ALA A 224 13.15 4.26 9.10
CA ALA A 224 14.05 3.68 8.08
C ALA A 224 14.16 2.13 8.06
N ASN A 225 13.58 1.42 9.03
CA ASN A 225 13.45 -0.05 9.05
C ASN A 225 12.04 -0.54 8.66
N ASN A 226 11.14 0.35 8.27
CA ASN A 226 9.76 0.06 7.86
C ASN A 226 9.67 -0.41 6.39
N SER A 227 10.27 -1.56 6.12
CA SER A 227 10.17 -2.22 4.81
C SER A 227 8.84 -2.94 4.62
N LEU A 228 8.21 -2.70 3.48
CA LEU A 228 6.95 -3.31 3.06
C LEU A 228 7.20 -4.71 2.47
N ASP A 229 7.70 -5.63 3.32
CA ASP A 229 8.23 -6.94 2.91
C ASP A 229 7.21 -8.08 3.06
N ILE A 230 6.84 -8.71 1.95
CA ILE A 230 6.05 -9.96 1.92
C ILE A 230 6.96 -11.13 1.58
N LEU A 231 7.39 -11.88 2.60
CA LEU A 231 8.27 -13.05 2.44
C LEU A 231 7.49 -14.37 2.46
N PHE A 232 7.56 -15.13 1.37
CA PHE A 232 7.14 -16.53 1.33
C PHE A 232 8.27 -17.44 1.84
N SER A 233 7.90 -18.43 2.64
CA SER A 233 8.79 -19.55 2.99
C SER A 233 8.96 -20.54 1.84
N PRO A 234 9.93 -21.47 1.92
CA PRO A 234 10.02 -22.65 1.05
C PRO A 234 8.78 -23.58 1.04
N ARG A 235 7.79 -23.34 1.90
CA ARG A 235 6.48 -24.03 1.91
C ARG A 235 5.37 -23.23 1.21
N GLY A 236 5.69 -22.09 0.61
CA GLY A 236 4.73 -21.21 -0.05
C GLY A 236 3.83 -20.40 0.89
N VAL A 237 4.09 -20.38 2.21
CA VAL A 237 3.30 -19.64 3.20
C VAL A 237 4.06 -18.42 3.73
N ILE A 238 3.35 -17.37 4.16
CA ILE A 238 3.94 -16.09 4.59
C ILE A 238 4.76 -16.25 5.89
N THR A 239 5.79 -15.42 6.03
CA THR A 239 6.71 -15.39 7.17
C THR A 239 6.99 -13.96 7.65
N GLY A 240 7.56 -13.83 8.86
CA GLY A 240 7.75 -12.53 9.50
C GLY A 240 6.53 -12.10 10.32
N SER A 241 6.44 -10.79 10.62
CA SER A 241 5.35 -10.18 11.38
C SER A 241 4.01 -10.26 10.65
N SER A 242 4.01 -10.05 9.33
CA SER A 242 2.82 -10.10 8.46
C SER A 242 2.06 -11.43 8.52
N ARG A 243 2.71 -12.54 8.92
CA ARG A 243 2.00 -13.81 9.12
C ARG A 243 0.89 -13.72 10.17
N ALA A 244 1.04 -12.86 11.18
CA ALA A 244 0.18 -12.81 12.37
C ALA A 244 -1.24 -12.26 12.11
N GLN A 245 -1.50 -11.57 11.00
CA GLN A 245 -2.84 -11.01 10.71
C GLN A 245 -3.84 -12.03 10.14
N GLY A 246 -3.38 -13.16 9.60
CA GLY A 246 -4.25 -14.14 8.92
C GLY A 246 -4.57 -13.76 7.47
N THR A 247 -5.09 -12.55 7.24
CA THR A 247 -5.23 -11.88 5.93
C THR A 247 -4.69 -10.45 6.06
N PHE A 248 -4.26 -9.84 4.96
CA PHE A 248 -4.08 -8.39 4.88
C PHE A 248 -4.36 -7.89 3.46
N HIS A 249 -4.76 -6.63 3.35
CA HIS A 249 -5.28 -6.03 2.12
C HIS A 249 -4.37 -4.89 1.65
N LEU A 250 -3.94 -4.96 0.39
CA LEU A 250 -3.20 -3.89 -0.30
C LEU A 250 -4.14 -3.22 -1.29
N VAL A 251 -4.43 -1.95 -1.10
CA VAL A 251 -5.38 -1.21 -1.94
C VAL A 251 -4.64 -0.50 -3.06
N MET A 252 -4.98 -0.83 -4.30
CA MET A 252 -4.58 -0.07 -5.47
C MET A 252 -5.57 1.08 -5.61
N SER A 253 -5.06 2.31 -5.59
CA SER A 253 -5.81 3.52 -5.88
C SER A 253 -5.06 4.35 -6.91
N ASN A 254 -5.75 5.30 -7.53
CA ASN A 254 -5.04 6.34 -8.24
C ASN A 254 -4.21 7.21 -7.24
N THR A 255 -3.26 7.98 -7.74
CA THR A 255 -2.41 8.85 -6.91
C THR A 255 -3.16 10.04 -6.31
N GLU A 256 -4.29 10.44 -6.87
CA GLU A 256 -5.10 11.59 -6.44
C GLU A 256 -5.93 11.27 -5.18
N ASP A 257 -6.70 10.18 -5.21
CA ASP A 257 -7.35 9.54 -4.06
C ASP A 257 -6.38 9.37 -2.88
N THR A 258 -5.15 8.93 -3.18
CA THR A 258 -4.12 8.73 -2.15
C THR A 258 -3.59 10.06 -1.61
N THR A 259 -3.40 11.07 -2.47
CA THR A 259 -2.95 12.43 -2.09
C THR A 259 -3.97 13.14 -1.18
N VAL A 260 -5.28 12.99 -1.44
CA VAL A 260 -6.32 13.57 -0.56
C VAL A 260 -6.52 12.78 0.74
N GLY A 261 -5.97 11.55 0.83
CA GLY A 261 -6.12 10.65 1.97
C GLY A 261 -7.47 9.93 2.02
N LEU A 262 -8.05 9.63 0.85
CA LEU A 262 -9.37 9.02 0.68
C LEU A 262 -9.43 7.66 1.40
N PRO A 263 -10.31 7.47 2.40
CA PRO A 263 -10.48 6.18 3.06
C PRO A 263 -11.18 5.17 2.14
N VAL A 264 -11.06 3.88 2.48
CA VAL A 264 -11.82 2.82 1.80
C VAL A 264 -13.23 2.66 2.35
N VAL A 265 -13.42 2.93 3.65
CA VAL A 265 -14.75 3.08 4.27
C VAL A 265 -14.84 4.44 4.96
N ALA A 266 -15.88 5.18 4.66
CA ALA A 266 -16.27 6.41 5.36
C ALA A 266 -17.65 6.20 5.99
N SER A 267 -17.91 6.83 7.14
CA SER A 267 -19.19 6.71 7.84
C SER A 267 -20.31 7.42 7.09
N ASN A 268 -21.53 6.87 7.13
CA ASN A 268 -22.70 7.57 6.60
C ASN A 268 -22.95 8.88 7.39
N TRP A 269 -23.49 9.88 6.70
CA TRP A 269 -23.92 11.15 7.31
C TRP A 269 -24.90 10.91 8.46
N LEU A 270 -24.76 11.69 9.53
CA LEU A 270 -25.64 11.69 10.70
C LEU A 270 -26.04 13.13 11.04
N ALA A 271 -27.32 13.32 11.37
CA ALA A 271 -27.86 14.62 11.76
C ALA A 271 -27.31 15.11 13.11
N SER A 272 -27.22 16.43 13.29
CA SER A 272 -26.84 17.08 14.57
C SER A 272 -25.53 16.57 15.19
N THR A 273 -24.61 16.09 14.36
CA THR A 273 -23.39 15.37 14.76
C THR A 273 -22.16 16.27 14.57
N ALA A 274 -21.24 16.24 15.53
CA ALA A 274 -20.01 17.01 15.44
C ALA A 274 -19.03 16.39 14.44
N ALA A 275 -18.43 17.22 13.58
CA ALA A 275 -17.40 16.83 12.61
C ALA A 275 -16.22 17.80 12.67
N SER A 276 -15.04 17.31 12.31
CA SER A 276 -13.77 18.05 12.27
C SER A 276 -13.27 18.23 10.84
N THR A 277 -12.58 19.33 10.54
CA THR A 277 -11.85 19.47 9.25
C THR A 277 -10.96 18.26 9.01
N GLY A 278 -11.14 17.59 7.88
CA GLY A 278 -10.45 16.36 7.49
C GLY A 278 -11.28 15.08 7.63
N ASP A 279 -12.40 15.11 8.37
CA ASP A 279 -13.31 13.96 8.46
C ASP A 279 -13.95 13.65 7.10
N TRP A 280 -14.23 12.36 6.87
CA TRP A 280 -14.79 11.84 5.62
C TRP A 280 -16.11 11.12 5.89
N ILE A 281 -17.13 11.40 5.06
CA ILE A 281 -18.44 10.75 5.12
C ILE A 281 -18.94 10.30 3.73
N ARG A 282 -19.99 9.46 3.73
CA ARG A 282 -20.86 9.14 2.57
C ARG A 282 -22.30 9.62 2.85
N PRO A 283 -23.13 9.93 1.84
CA PRO A 283 -24.56 10.18 2.05
C PRO A 283 -25.27 8.98 2.68
N ALA A 284 -26.29 9.21 3.51
CA ALA A 284 -27.01 8.14 4.19
C ALA A 284 -27.77 7.20 3.21
N GLY A 285 -28.19 7.73 2.06
CA GLY A 285 -28.75 6.97 0.95
C GLY A 285 -27.72 6.35 -0.02
N GLY A 286 -26.44 6.75 0.05
CA GLY A 286 -25.36 6.31 -0.83
C GLY A 286 -25.47 6.77 -2.30
N ASN A 287 -24.62 7.70 -2.74
CA ASN A 287 -24.55 8.13 -4.16
C ASN A 287 -23.26 7.71 -4.90
N GLY A 288 -22.34 7.02 -4.22
CA GLY A 288 -21.03 6.63 -4.75
C GLY A 288 -19.90 7.63 -4.46
N ASN A 289 -20.22 8.88 -4.12
CA ASN A 289 -19.22 9.92 -3.82
C ASN A 289 -18.89 9.95 -2.32
N TYR A 290 -17.72 10.53 -2.01
CA TYR A 290 -17.27 10.82 -0.66
C TYR A 290 -17.34 12.33 -0.42
N TYR A 291 -17.47 12.72 0.85
CA TYR A 291 -17.52 14.12 1.24
C TYR A 291 -16.55 14.39 2.38
N ARG A 292 -15.67 15.37 2.19
CA ARG A 292 -14.62 15.75 3.15
C ARG A 292 -14.99 17.04 3.87
N ALA A 293 -14.90 17.06 5.19
CA ALA A 293 -15.11 18.28 5.97
C ALA A 293 -13.95 19.26 5.74
N THR A 294 -14.26 20.44 5.23
CA THR A 294 -13.31 21.56 5.08
C THR A 294 -13.31 22.46 6.32
N SER A 295 -14.44 22.55 7.04
CA SER A 295 -14.56 23.22 8.34
C SER A 295 -15.06 22.26 9.43
N SER A 296 -14.50 22.37 10.64
CA SER A 296 -15.09 21.74 11.83
C SER A 296 -16.40 22.43 12.22
N GLY A 297 -17.38 21.66 12.72
CA GLY A 297 -18.69 22.17 13.12
C GLY A 297 -19.63 21.07 13.58
N THR A 298 -20.94 21.35 13.48
CA THR A 298 -22.00 20.35 13.69
C THR A 298 -22.86 20.29 12.43
N THR A 299 -23.15 19.08 11.94
CA THR A 299 -24.08 18.85 10.84
C THR A 299 -25.49 19.34 11.19
N SER A 300 -26.30 19.63 10.19
CA SER A 300 -27.66 20.13 10.39
C SER A 300 -28.65 19.01 10.82
N GLY A 301 -29.91 19.37 11.02
CA GLY A 301 -30.97 18.42 11.39
C GLY A 301 -31.50 17.56 10.24
N THR A 302 -31.12 17.84 9.00
CA THR A 302 -31.66 17.21 7.78
C THR A 302 -30.54 17.09 6.75
N GLU A 303 -30.41 15.93 6.09
CA GLU A 303 -29.33 15.68 5.15
C GLU A 303 -29.32 16.72 4.00
N PRO A 304 -28.17 17.31 3.63
CA PRO A 304 -28.08 18.30 2.58
C PRO A 304 -28.28 17.68 1.18
N SER A 305 -28.63 18.50 0.20
CA SER A 305 -28.55 18.11 -1.21
C SER A 305 -27.08 18.02 -1.64
N TRP A 306 -26.56 16.81 -1.73
CA TRP A 306 -25.15 16.56 -2.06
C TRP A 306 -24.79 16.97 -3.49
N PRO A 307 -23.71 17.74 -3.72
CA PRO A 307 -23.20 18.02 -5.06
C PRO A 307 -22.58 16.77 -5.67
N SER A 308 -22.64 16.67 -7.01
CA SER A 308 -22.21 15.48 -7.78
C SER A 308 -20.96 15.69 -8.63
N GLU A 309 -20.46 16.92 -8.73
CA GLU A 309 -19.22 17.27 -9.43
C GLU A 309 -18.04 17.29 -8.45
N ASP A 310 -16.83 16.98 -8.93
CA ASP A 310 -15.66 16.82 -8.08
C ASP A 310 -15.14 18.17 -7.54
N GLY A 311 -14.68 18.20 -6.29
CA GLY A 311 -14.18 19.40 -5.63
C GLY A 311 -15.26 20.44 -5.26
N ASP A 312 -16.50 20.24 -5.67
CA ASP A 312 -17.65 21.12 -5.43
C ASP A 312 -18.09 21.07 -3.95
N THR A 313 -18.75 22.11 -3.42
CA THR A 313 -18.98 22.25 -1.96
C THR A 313 -20.42 22.50 -1.54
N VAL A 314 -20.78 22.04 -0.33
CA VAL A 314 -22.09 22.27 0.29
C VAL A 314 -21.96 22.58 1.79
N THR A 315 -22.74 23.55 2.27
CA THR A 315 -22.84 23.89 3.70
C THR A 315 -23.96 23.08 4.37
N ASP A 316 -23.62 22.44 5.47
CA ASP A 316 -24.46 21.58 6.29
C ASP A 316 -24.35 22.00 7.76
N GLY A 317 -25.24 22.89 8.18
CA GLY A 317 -25.21 23.46 9.53
C GLY A 317 -23.97 24.34 9.73
N GLY A 318 -23.02 23.87 10.55
CA GLY A 318 -21.72 24.51 10.76
C GLY A 318 -20.55 23.89 9.96
N VAL A 319 -20.81 22.84 9.18
CA VAL A 319 -19.79 22.12 8.40
C VAL A 319 -19.90 22.50 6.93
N THR A 320 -18.78 22.74 6.25
CA THR A 320 -18.73 22.79 4.78
C THR A 320 -18.06 21.52 4.28
N TRP A 321 -18.82 20.71 3.54
CA TRP A 321 -18.37 19.49 2.90
C TRP A 321 -17.90 19.78 1.47
N GLN A 322 -16.81 19.12 1.06
CA GLN A 322 -16.31 19.09 -0.32
C GLN A 322 -16.50 17.70 -0.92
N CYS A 323 -17.02 17.62 -2.14
CA CYS A 323 -17.19 16.38 -2.89
C CYS A 323 -15.85 15.81 -3.36
N HIS A 324 -15.72 14.49 -3.29
CA HIS A 324 -14.66 13.71 -3.93
C HIS A 324 -15.29 12.52 -4.66
N ILE A 325 -15.05 12.39 -5.97
CA ILE A 325 -15.45 11.25 -6.78
C ILE A 325 -14.32 10.22 -6.75
N PRO A 326 -14.51 9.03 -6.15
CA PRO A 326 -13.45 8.03 -6.04
C PRO A 326 -13.01 7.52 -7.43
N GLY A 327 -11.70 7.26 -7.59
CA GLY A 327 -11.21 6.47 -8.71
C GLY A 327 -11.68 5.02 -8.66
N ASN A 328 -11.39 4.25 -9.72
CA ASN A 328 -11.60 2.80 -9.66
C ASN A 328 -10.56 2.18 -8.70
N ARG A 329 -11.00 1.38 -7.73
CA ARG A 329 -10.12 0.82 -6.69
C ARG A 329 -10.19 -0.70 -6.63
N TYR A 330 -9.01 -1.32 -6.56
CA TYR A 330 -8.85 -2.78 -6.49
C TYR A 330 -8.06 -3.17 -5.25
N VAL A 331 -8.50 -4.21 -4.56
CA VAL A 331 -7.77 -4.80 -3.44
C VAL A 331 -7.00 -6.04 -3.87
N VAL A 332 -5.73 -6.12 -3.48
CA VAL A 332 -4.90 -7.33 -3.53
C VAL A 332 -4.85 -7.92 -2.12
N SER A 333 -5.48 -9.07 -1.93
CA SER A 333 -5.63 -9.73 -0.63
C SER A 333 -4.64 -10.87 -0.49
N VAL A 334 -3.90 -10.91 0.63
CA VAL A 334 -2.84 -11.89 0.88
C VAL A 334 -3.19 -12.76 2.09
N PHE A 335 -3.56 -14.02 1.82
CA PHE A 335 -3.93 -15.00 2.84
C PHE A 335 -2.67 -15.63 3.44
N THR A 336 -2.31 -15.24 4.66
CA THR A 336 -0.96 -15.48 5.22
C THR A 336 -0.66 -16.96 5.45
N GLN A 337 -1.70 -17.74 5.80
CA GLN A 337 -1.55 -19.16 6.15
C GLN A 337 -1.31 -20.07 4.94
N SER A 338 -1.85 -19.71 3.77
CA SER A 338 -1.73 -20.48 2.52
C SER A 338 -0.74 -19.86 1.53
N GLY A 339 -0.49 -18.56 1.65
CA GLY A 339 0.17 -17.75 0.63
C GLY A 339 -0.65 -17.60 -0.65
N ARG A 340 -1.98 -17.83 -0.62
CA ARG A 340 -2.87 -17.43 -1.71
C ARG A 340 -2.84 -15.90 -1.82
N VAL A 341 -2.85 -15.41 -3.05
CA VAL A 341 -3.17 -14.01 -3.37
C VAL A 341 -4.49 -14.02 -4.14
N ALA A 342 -5.28 -12.96 -4.01
CA ALA A 342 -6.50 -12.74 -4.78
C ALA A 342 -6.65 -11.25 -5.09
N THR A 343 -7.33 -10.92 -6.20
CA THR A 343 -7.65 -9.54 -6.58
C THR A 343 -9.15 -9.38 -6.80
N ALA A 344 -9.73 -8.33 -6.24
CA ALA A 344 -11.14 -7.98 -6.43
C ALA A 344 -11.29 -6.44 -6.54
N PRO A 345 -12.37 -5.92 -7.14
CA PRO A 345 -12.77 -4.53 -6.91
C PRO A 345 -13.16 -4.33 -5.44
N ILE A 346 -13.06 -3.10 -4.95
CA ILE A 346 -13.50 -2.73 -3.60
C ILE A 346 -15.03 -2.59 -3.57
N ASN A 347 -15.69 -3.07 -2.51
CA ASN A 347 -17.12 -2.83 -2.31
C ASN A 347 -17.38 -1.51 -1.59
N GLU A 348 -17.55 -0.43 -2.34
CA GLU A 348 -17.71 0.90 -1.75
C GLU A 348 -19.13 1.20 -1.25
N GLN A 349 -20.08 0.29 -1.46
CA GLN A 349 -21.50 0.45 -1.11
C GLN A 349 -21.87 -0.16 0.26
N THR A 350 -20.91 -0.79 0.94
CA THR A 350 -21.08 -1.51 2.21
C THR A 350 -20.11 -1.01 3.29
N ASN A 351 -20.42 -1.34 4.55
CA ASN A 351 -19.49 -1.12 5.68
C ASN A 351 -18.33 -2.14 5.72
N ASP A 352 -18.44 -3.23 4.97
CA ASP A 352 -17.35 -4.16 4.66
C ASP A 352 -16.96 -3.96 3.19
N ALA A 353 -15.80 -3.34 2.96
CA ALA A 353 -15.30 -3.03 1.63
C ALA A 353 -14.42 -4.12 1.02
N PHE A 354 -14.06 -5.15 1.79
CA PHE A 354 -13.19 -6.25 1.38
C PHE A 354 -13.94 -7.57 1.17
N GLN A 355 -15.24 -7.61 1.51
CA GLN A 355 -16.20 -8.71 1.32
C GLN A 355 -15.92 -9.61 0.09
N TYR A 356 -15.90 -9.05 -1.11
CA TYR A 356 -15.67 -9.80 -2.36
C TYR A 356 -14.31 -10.51 -2.38
N ALA A 357 -13.29 -9.87 -1.83
CA ALA A 357 -11.92 -10.38 -1.80
C ALA A 357 -11.70 -11.46 -0.72
N GLU A 358 -12.42 -11.37 0.39
CA GLU A 358 -12.44 -12.39 1.45
C GLU A 358 -13.24 -13.63 1.05
N LEU A 359 -14.49 -13.44 0.63
CA LEU A 359 -15.42 -14.53 0.28
C LEU A 359 -15.08 -15.17 -1.07
N GLY A 360 -14.47 -14.43 -1.98
CA GLY A 360 -14.26 -14.85 -3.36
C GLY A 360 -15.52 -14.85 -4.21
N GLU A 361 -16.52 -14.03 -3.83
CA GLU A 361 -17.70 -13.77 -4.65
C GLU A 361 -17.38 -12.66 -5.67
N ASP A 362 -17.70 -12.89 -6.94
CA ASP A 362 -17.57 -11.86 -7.97
C ASP A 362 -18.58 -10.72 -7.72
N ALA A 363 -18.12 -9.47 -7.84
CA ALA A 363 -19.00 -8.31 -7.92
C ALA A 363 -19.90 -8.42 -9.17
N LYS A 364 -21.20 -8.14 -9.00
CA LYS A 364 -22.26 -8.37 -10.00
C LYS A 364 -22.62 -7.11 -10.80
#